data_AF-A0A3M0BUH4-F1
#
_entry.id   AF-A0A3M0BUH4-F1
#
_cell.length_a   1.000
_cell.length_b   1.000
_cell.length_c   1.000
_cell.angle_alpha   90.00
_cell.angle_beta   90.00
_cell.angle_gamma   90.00
#
_symmetry.space_group_name_H-M   'P 1'
#
loop_
_entity.id
_entity.type
_entity.pdbx_description
1 polymer ?
#
loop_
_entity_poly.entity_id
_entity_poly.type
_entity_poly.pdbx_seq_one_letter_code
_entity_poly.pdbx_strand_id
1 'polypeptide(L)'
;MIVIKENGREKEPVNFIYYKAPNGKRALTNTEQIVSYEHVEGNEYILYIRQNGIANILARDLGGEVVSDGIVKLRAEVDPRTEKYLPKDKEGIKIEGEKETIK
;
A
#
# COMPACT_ATOMS: atom_id res chain seq x y z
N MET A 1 -16.05 7.72 -4.69
CA MET A 1 -16.47 7.63 -3.28
C MET A 1 -17.63 6.65 -3.22
N ILE A 2 -17.41 5.44 -2.71
CA ILE A 2 -18.47 4.45 -2.51
C ILE A 2 -18.83 4.52 -1.03
N VAL A 3 -20.03 5.00 -0.72
CA VAL A 3 -20.52 5.07 0.67
C VAL A 3 -21.26 3.77 0.95
N ILE A 4 -20.66 2.89 1.75
CA ILE A 4 -21.30 1.65 2.21
C ILE A 4 -22.04 2.00 3.52
N LYS A 5 -23.37 2.05 3.49
CA LYS A 5 -24.21 2.22 4.68
C LYS A 5 -24.57 0.85 5.27
N GLU A 6 -24.17 0.59 6.51
CA GLU A 6 -24.61 -0.58 7.28
C GLU A 6 -25.03 -0.12 8.69
N ASN A 7 -26.25 -0.44 9.12
CA ASN A 7 -26.77 -0.25 10.48
C ASN A 7 -26.72 1.18 11.08
N GLY A 8 -26.98 2.22 10.30
CA GLY A 8 -27.27 3.56 10.83
C GLY A 8 -26.10 4.32 11.48
N ARG A 9 -24.86 3.81 11.36
CA ARG A 9 -23.64 4.56 11.67
C ARG A 9 -22.99 4.98 10.36
N GLU A 10 -22.64 6.27 10.22
CA GLU A 10 -21.75 6.72 9.16
C GLU A 10 -20.40 6.02 9.36
N LYS A 11 -20.16 4.94 8.61
CA LYS A 11 -18.85 4.33 8.53
C LYS A 11 -17.99 5.29 7.73
N GLU A 12 -16.82 5.64 8.26
CA GLU A 12 -15.88 6.49 7.53
C GLU A 12 -15.68 5.93 6.11
N PRO A 13 -15.62 6.80 5.09
CA PRO A 13 -15.44 6.35 3.72
C PRO A 13 -14.16 5.53 3.62
N VAL A 14 -14.29 4.28 3.15
CA VAL A 14 -13.13 3.44 2.84
C VAL A 14 -12.38 4.10 1.69
N ASN A 15 -11.18 4.60 1.97
CA ASN A 15 -10.34 5.22 0.98
C ASN A 15 -9.45 4.17 0.31
N PHE A 16 -9.15 4.41 -0.95
CA PHE A 16 -8.31 3.51 -1.74
C PHE A 16 -7.24 4.29 -2.48
N ILE A 17 -6.05 3.69 -2.59
CA ILE A 17 -4.95 4.17 -3.41
C ILE A 17 -4.93 3.39 -4.71
N TYR A 18 -4.94 4.13 -5.82
CA TYR A 18 -4.70 3.61 -7.15
C TYR A 18 -3.23 3.80 -7.48
N TYR A 19 -2.59 2.76 -8.00
CA TYR A 19 -1.20 2.86 -8.42
C TYR A 19 -0.86 1.89 -9.54
N LYS A 20 0.23 2.17 -10.24
CA LYS A 20 0.88 1.28 -11.20
C LYS A 20 2.09 0.65 -10.55
N ALA A 21 2.10 -0.68 -10.47
CA ALA A 21 3.18 -1.48 -9.90
C ALA A 21 4.39 -1.59 -10.87
N PRO A 22 5.56 -2.07 -10.42
CA PRO A 22 6.78 -2.13 -11.24
C PRO A 22 6.62 -2.94 -12.52
N ASN A 23 5.80 -3.98 -12.49
CA ASN A 23 5.52 -4.81 -13.66
C ASN A 23 4.50 -4.18 -14.64
N GLY A 24 4.07 -2.95 -14.40
CA GLY A 24 3.12 -2.21 -15.22
C GLY A 24 1.64 -2.47 -14.93
N LYS A 25 1.31 -3.43 -14.04
CA LYS A 25 -0.09 -3.67 -13.64
C LYS A 25 -0.61 -2.52 -12.80
N ARG A 26 -1.91 -2.23 -12.97
CA ARG A 26 -2.63 -1.28 -12.13
C ARG A 26 -3.29 -2.04 -10.98
N ALA A 27 -3.14 -1.52 -9.78
CA ALA A 27 -3.72 -2.09 -8.58
C ALA A 27 -4.48 -1.03 -7.79
N LEU A 28 -5.38 -1.53 -6.95
CA LEU A 28 -6.17 -0.76 -6.00
C LEU A 28 -5.93 -1.35 -4.62
N THR A 29 -5.59 -0.53 -3.64
CA THR A 29 -5.36 -0.99 -2.27
C THR A 29 -6.10 -0.11 -1.28
N ASN A 30 -6.77 -0.73 -0.31
CA ASN A 30 -7.41 0.02 0.78
C ASN A 30 -6.30 0.71 1.61
N THR A 31 -6.47 1.98 1.92
CA THR A 31 -5.51 2.77 2.72
C THR A 31 -5.22 2.15 4.08
N GLU A 32 -6.16 1.41 4.67
CA GLU A 32 -5.96 0.68 5.92
C GLU A 32 -4.92 -0.44 5.80
N GLN A 33 -4.74 -1.00 4.60
CA GLN A 33 -3.73 -2.03 4.33
C GLN A 33 -2.33 -1.44 4.20
N ILE A 34 -2.21 -0.14 3.93
CA ILE A 34 -0.91 0.54 3.86
C ILE A 34 -0.43 0.74 5.29
N VAL A 35 0.67 0.08 5.65
CA VAL A 35 1.27 0.14 6.99
C VAL A 35 2.44 1.12 7.06
N SER A 36 3.07 1.41 5.92
CA SER A 36 4.08 2.45 5.76
C SER A 36 4.18 2.86 4.29
N TYR A 37 4.73 4.04 4.01
CA TYR A 37 5.17 4.42 2.68
C TYR A 37 6.32 5.43 2.72
N GLU A 38 7.07 5.51 1.62
CA GLU A 38 8.14 6.48 1.41
C GLU A 38 7.91 7.18 0.07
N HIS A 39 8.01 8.51 0.04
CA HIS A 39 8.00 9.28 -1.20
C HIS A 39 9.39 9.26 -1.85
N VAL A 40 9.45 9.02 -3.16
CA VAL A 40 10.71 8.92 -3.90
C VAL A 40 10.92 10.16 -4.77
N GLU A 41 10.16 10.27 -5.85
CA GLU A 41 10.22 11.40 -6.78
C GLU A 41 8.91 11.48 -7.56
N GLY A 42 8.39 12.69 -7.80
CA GLY A 42 7.14 12.88 -8.54
C GLY A 42 6.00 12.10 -7.90
N ASN A 43 5.39 11.18 -8.66
CA ASN A 43 4.31 10.32 -8.18
C ASN A 43 4.79 8.92 -7.76
N GLU A 44 6.09 8.70 -7.63
CA GLU A 44 6.65 7.41 -7.22
C GLU A 44 6.76 7.31 -5.70
N TYR A 45 6.27 6.19 -5.17
CA TYR A 45 6.29 5.85 -3.76
C TYR A 45 6.80 4.42 -3.58
N ILE A 46 7.39 4.13 -2.42
CA ILE A 46 7.56 2.76 -1.93
C ILE A 46 6.39 2.51 -0.98
N LEU A 47 5.54 1.55 -1.30
CA LEU A 47 4.37 1.18 -0.49
C LEU A 47 4.66 -0.10 0.28
N TYR A 48 4.30 -0.12 1.57
CA TYR A 48 4.31 -1.29 2.42
C TYR A 48 2.88 -1.70 2.73
N ILE A 49 2.45 -2.83 2.17
CA ILE A 49 1.05 -3.26 2.15
C ILE A 49 0.88 -4.57 2.94
N ARG A 50 0.04 -4.54 3.99
CA ARG A 50 -0.33 -5.72 4.77
C ARG A 50 -1.41 -6.55 4.06
N GLN A 51 -1.17 -7.85 3.95
CA GLN A 51 -2.03 -8.86 3.34
C GLN A 51 -2.25 -10.03 4.29
N ASN A 52 -3.51 -10.45 4.44
CA ASN A 52 -3.86 -11.61 5.26
C ASN A 52 -3.65 -12.89 4.44
N GLY A 53 -2.51 -13.57 4.64
CA GLY A 53 -2.25 -14.92 4.09
C GLY A 53 -1.93 -14.99 2.58
N ILE A 54 -1.88 -13.86 1.87
CA ILE A 54 -1.66 -13.82 0.40
C ILE A 54 -0.51 -12.89 -0.03
N ALA A 55 0.39 -12.51 0.90
CA ALA A 55 1.50 -11.60 0.61
C ALA A 55 2.42 -12.09 -0.52
N ASN A 56 2.78 -13.39 -0.53
CA ASN A 56 3.61 -13.98 -1.59
C ASN A 56 2.95 -13.89 -2.99
N ILE A 57 1.63 -14.03 -3.04
CA ILE A 57 0.87 -13.95 -4.31
C ILE A 57 0.89 -12.50 -4.80
N LEU A 58 0.61 -11.53 -3.92
CA LEU A 58 0.61 -10.12 -4.26
C LEU A 58 2.00 -9.63 -4.68
N ALA A 59 3.05 -10.00 -3.94
CA ALA A 59 4.43 -9.64 -4.26
C ALA A 59 4.81 -10.14 -5.66
N ARG A 60 4.53 -11.41 -5.98
CA ARG A 60 4.75 -11.97 -7.32
C ARG A 60 3.90 -11.27 -8.39
N ASP A 61 2.63 -11.01 -8.10
CA ASP A 61 1.69 -10.48 -9.08
C ASP A 61 1.94 -9.01 -9.41
N LEU A 62 2.51 -8.24 -8.48
CA LEU A 62 2.81 -6.83 -8.65
C LEU A 62 4.30 -6.56 -8.94
N GLY A 63 5.19 -7.52 -8.71
CA GLY A 63 6.64 -7.29 -8.79
C GLY A 63 7.20 -6.58 -7.55
N GLY A 64 6.65 -6.91 -6.38
CA GLY A 64 7.15 -6.48 -5.08
C GLY A 64 7.93 -7.58 -4.36
N GLU A 65 8.22 -7.33 -3.09
CA GLU A 65 8.98 -8.21 -2.20
C GLU A 65 8.23 -8.38 -0.87
N VAL A 66 8.26 -9.58 -0.28
CA VAL A 66 7.72 -9.80 1.07
C VAL A 66 8.82 -9.50 2.09
N VAL A 67 8.64 -8.45 2.89
CA VAL A 67 9.66 -7.95 3.83
C VAL A 67 9.42 -8.35 5.28
N SER A 68 8.20 -8.71 5.65
CA SER A 68 7.82 -9.19 6.99
C SER A 68 6.55 -10.04 6.87
N ASP A 69 6.10 -10.67 7.96
CA ASP A 69 4.95 -11.57 7.93
C ASP A 69 3.69 -10.84 7.44
N GLY A 70 3.25 -11.21 6.23
CA GLY A 70 2.11 -10.59 5.56
C GLY A 70 2.36 -9.20 4.96
N ILE A 71 3.58 -8.64 4.95
CA ILE A 71 3.84 -7.29 4.43
C ILE A 71 4.61 -7.34 3.11
N VAL A 72 4.03 -6.72 2.08
CA VAL A 72 4.64 -6.56 0.75
C VAL A 72 5.18 -5.15 0.59
N LYS A 73 6.48 -5.02 0.27
CA LYS A 73 7.14 -3.80 -0.17
C LYS A 73 7.13 -3.75 -1.69
N LEU A 74 6.68 -2.65 -2.28
CA LEU A 74 6.76 -2.46 -3.73
C LEU A 74 6.89 -0.98 -4.09
N ARG A 75 7.67 -0.69 -5.15
CA ARG A 75 7.73 0.65 -5.75
C ARG A 75 6.52 0.86 -6.65
N ALA A 76 5.82 1.96 -6.54
CA ALA A 76 4.56 2.19 -7.22
C ALA A 76 4.46 3.64 -7.69
N GLU A 77 3.93 3.84 -8.89
CA GLU A 77 3.50 5.16 -9.36
C GLU A 77 2.05 5.36 -8.90
N VAL A 78 1.84 6.17 -7.86
CA VAL A 78 0.53 6.46 -7.28
C VAL A 78 -0.22 7.46 -8.17
N ASP A 79 -1.51 7.22 -8.39
CA ASP A 79 -2.35 8.18 -9.11
C ASP A 79 -2.52 9.46 -8.27
N PRO A 80 -2.15 10.65 -8.79
CA PRO A 80 -2.21 11.92 -8.05
C PRO A 80 -3.57 12.23 -7.45
N ARG A 81 -4.65 11.72 -8.06
CA ARG A 81 -6.02 11.94 -7.57
C ARG A 81 -6.29 11.22 -6.26
N THR A 82 -5.50 10.18 -5.96
CA THR A 82 -5.64 9.34 -4.78
C THR A 82 -4.51 9.47 -3.78
N GLU A 83 -3.43 10.18 -4.13
CA GLU A 83 -2.30 10.47 -3.24
C GLU A 83 -2.75 11.07 -1.89
N LYS A 84 -3.72 12.00 -1.91
CA LYS A 84 -4.28 12.62 -0.70
C LYS A 84 -4.89 11.64 0.32
N TYR A 85 -5.13 10.39 -0.09
CA TYR A 85 -5.65 9.34 0.77
C TYR A 85 -4.55 8.50 1.43
N LEU A 86 -3.27 8.74 1.11
CA LEU A 86 -2.17 8.09 1.81
C LEU A 86 -2.24 8.45 3.31
N PRO A 87 -2.09 7.45 4.20
CA PRO A 87 -2.22 7.65 5.64
C PRO A 87 -1.02 8.42 6.20
N LYS A 88 -1.13 9.74 6.33
CA LYS A 88 -0.03 10.66 6.72
C LYS A 88 0.71 10.28 8.00
N ASP A 89 0.03 9.61 8.92
CA ASP A 89 0.60 9.08 10.16
C ASP A 89 1.59 7.92 9.93
N LYS A 90 1.67 7.37 8.72
CA LYS A 90 2.47 6.20 8.35
C LYS A 90 3.63 6.50 7.40
N GLU A 91 3.87 7.76 7.07
CA GLU A 91 4.99 8.15 6.22
C GLU A 91 6.33 7.90 6.91
N GLY A 92 7.24 7.17 6.23
CA GLY A 92 8.59 6.92 6.74
C GLY A 92 8.67 5.99 7.95
N ILE A 93 7.60 5.29 8.32
CA ILE A 93 7.63 4.30 9.42
C ILE A 93 8.49 3.10 9.00
N LYS A 94 9.46 2.74 9.82
CA LYS A 94 10.25 1.51 9.63
C LYS A 94 9.40 0.28 9.95
N ILE A 95 9.46 -0.73 9.08
CA ILE A 95 8.77 -2.01 9.29
C ILE A 95 9.64 -2.93 10.14
N GLU A 96 9.16 -3.32 11.32
CA GLU A 96 9.83 -4.32 12.15
C GLU A 96 9.90 -5.67 11.42
N GLY A 97 11.11 -6.25 11.42
CA GLY A 97 11.37 -7.52 10.75
C GLY A 97 11.76 -7.41 9.28
N GLU A 98 11.82 -6.20 8.69
CA GLU A 98 12.52 -5.99 7.41
C GLU A 98 13.97 -6.43 7.62
N LYS A 99 14.34 -7.59 7.08
CA LYS A 99 15.74 -8.03 7.08
C LYS A 99 16.50 -7.01 6.23
N GLU A 100 17.33 -6.19 6.87
CA GLU A 100 18.36 -5.44 6.16
C GLU A 100 19.13 -6.45 5.31
N THR A 101 19.01 -6.34 3.99
CA THR A 101 19.79 -7.15 3.07
C THR A 101 21.20 -6.59 3.11
N ILE A 102 22.00 -7.11 4.05
CA ILE A 102 23.44 -6.82 4.12
C ILE A 102 24.04 -7.33 2.81
N LYS A 103 24.48 -6.40 1.96
CA LYS A 103 25.22 -6.69 0.73
C LYS A 103 26.66 -7.10 1.03
#